data_AF-A0A7C9AEG2-F1
#
_entry.id   AF-A0A7C9AEG2-F1
#
_cell.length_a   1.000
_cell.length_b   1.000
_cell.length_c   1.000
_cell.angle_alpha   90.00
_cell.angle_beta   90.00
_cell.angle_gamma   90.00
#
_symmetry.space_group_name_H-M   'P 1'
#
loop_
_entity.id
_entity.type
_entity.pdbx_description
1 polymer ?
#
loop_
_entity_poly.entity_id
_entity_poly.type
_entity_poly.pdbx_seq_one_letter_code
_entity_poly.pdbx_strand_id
1 'polypeptide(L)'
;EEEYEDIRSKLLEEPFTCNKKPNVSCNDPADIEKDPTRTWVIDKPNIPKTPPGFKRKLVLRRDFSKLDAHYVTPTGKKVRSSTEVSKYLEENPDIKGVAVSDFSFTVPKVVEETIPKDVIERSEE
;
A
#
# COMPACT_ATOMS: atom_id res chain seq x y z
N GLU A 1 -3.62 -9.72 -4.76
CA GLU A 1 -3.32 -8.81 -3.63
C GLU A 1 -2.45 -9.51 -2.60
N GLU A 2 -2.86 -10.68 -2.10
CA GLU A 2 -2.08 -11.48 -1.13
C GLU A 2 -0.62 -11.73 -1.53
N GLU A 3 -0.34 -12.20 -2.76
CA GLU A 3 1.05 -12.42 -3.23
C GLU A 3 1.92 -11.15 -3.14
N TYR A 4 1.33 -9.99 -3.46
CA TYR A 4 2.04 -8.71 -3.35
C TYR A 4 2.27 -8.33 -1.87
N GLU A 5 1.31 -8.61 -0.99
CA GLU A 5 1.48 -8.41 0.45
C GLU A 5 2.59 -9.28 1.03
N ASP A 6 2.69 -10.51 0.58
CA ASP A 6 3.75 -11.45 0.96
C ASP A 6 5.12 -10.90 0.57
N ILE A 7 5.28 -10.52 -0.71
CA ILE A 7 6.53 -9.96 -1.22
C ILE A 7 6.92 -8.70 -0.45
N ARG A 8 6.00 -7.73 -0.28
CA ARG A 8 6.32 -6.46 0.38
C ARG A 8 6.62 -6.63 1.88
N SER A 9 6.01 -7.62 2.54
CA SER A 9 6.21 -7.89 3.98
C SER A 9 7.60 -8.43 4.31
N LYS A 10 8.28 -9.07 3.34
CA LYS A 10 9.57 -9.73 3.52
C LYS A 10 10.68 -9.17 2.63
N LEU A 11 10.46 -8.01 2.01
CA LEU A 11 11.28 -7.54 0.90
C LEU A 11 12.78 -7.42 1.24
N LEU A 12 13.15 -7.10 2.49
CA LEU A 12 14.56 -7.05 2.90
C LEU A 12 15.18 -8.44 3.14
N GLU A 13 14.40 -9.37 3.68
CA GLU A 13 14.86 -10.73 4.03
C GLU A 13 14.87 -11.63 2.79
N GLU A 14 13.85 -11.50 1.95
CA GLU A 14 13.63 -12.28 0.75
C GLU A 14 13.38 -11.35 -0.46
N PRO A 15 14.41 -10.64 -0.97
CA PRO A 15 14.28 -9.76 -2.13
C PRO A 15 13.56 -10.44 -3.29
N PHE A 16 12.67 -9.71 -3.95
CA PHE A 16 11.97 -10.23 -5.12
C PHE A 16 12.91 -10.28 -6.33
N THR A 17 12.86 -11.39 -7.05
CA THR A 17 13.50 -11.54 -8.37
C THR A 17 12.51 -12.19 -9.33
N CYS A 18 12.55 -11.81 -10.60
CA CYS A 18 11.69 -12.35 -11.66
C CYS A 18 11.66 -13.89 -11.68
N ASN A 19 12.81 -14.52 -11.43
CA ASN A 19 13.01 -15.98 -11.48
C ASN A 19 12.27 -16.73 -10.35
N LYS A 20 11.70 -16.02 -9.37
CA LYS A 20 10.85 -16.64 -8.34
C LYS A 20 9.52 -17.15 -8.92
N LYS A 21 9.08 -16.63 -10.07
CA LYS A 21 7.86 -17.12 -10.73
C LYS A 21 8.19 -18.27 -11.69
N PRO A 22 7.49 -19.41 -11.58
CA PRO A 22 7.70 -20.51 -12.51
C PRO A 22 7.31 -20.07 -13.93
N ASN A 23 8.12 -20.44 -14.92
CA ASN A 23 7.92 -20.11 -16.33
C ASN A 23 7.98 -18.60 -16.66
N VAL A 24 8.68 -17.80 -15.84
CA VAL A 24 8.91 -16.37 -16.09
C VAL A 24 10.40 -16.05 -16.03
N SER A 25 10.87 -15.19 -16.94
CA SER A 25 12.23 -14.66 -17.02
C SER A 25 12.25 -13.15 -16.79
N CYS A 26 13.38 -12.61 -16.31
CA CYS A 26 13.61 -11.16 -16.27
C CYS A 26 13.64 -10.51 -17.66
N ASN A 27 13.80 -11.31 -18.72
CA ASN A 27 13.78 -10.83 -20.09
C ASN A 27 12.36 -10.80 -20.68
N ASP A 28 11.37 -11.35 -19.96
CA ASP A 28 9.98 -11.28 -20.40
C ASP A 28 9.52 -9.81 -20.32
N PRO A 29 8.74 -9.34 -21.31
CA PRO A 29 8.22 -7.99 -21.29
C PRO A 29 7.33 -7.78 -20.05
N ALA A 30 7.45 -6.60 -19.43
CA ALA A 30 6.56 -6.24 -18.33
C ALA A 30 5.13 -6.02 -18.84
N ASP A 31 4.14 -6.40 -18.04
CA ASP A 31 2.73 -6.09 -18.34
C ASP A 31 2.48 -4.58 -18.42
N ILE A 32 3.24 -3.81 -17.62
CA ILE A 32 3.17 -2.35 -17.54
C ILE A 32 4.59 -1.81 -17.40
N GLU A 33 4.97 -0.94 -18.34
CA GLU A 33 6.23 -0.21 -18.36
C GLU A 33 6.13 1.07 -17.52
N LYS A 34 7.22 1.46 -16.85
CA LYS A 34 7.27 2.74 -16.12
C LYS A 34 7.32 3.89 -17.11
N ASP A 35 6.15 4.45 -17.40
CA ASP A 35 5.96 5.59 -18.29
C ASP A 35 5.17 6.73 -17.61
N PRO A 36 5.11 7.94 -18.20
CA PRO A 36 4.39 9.07 -17.61
C PRO A 36 2.88 9.02 -17.87
N THR A 37 2.33 7.92 -18.38
CA THR A 37 0.88 7.78 -18.59
C THR A 37 0.12 7.53 -17.29
N ARG A 38 0.85 7.17 -16.22
CA ARG A 38 0.30 6.89 -14.89
C ARG A 38 1.26 7.41 -13.82
N THR A 39 0.72 7.78 -12.67
CA THR A 39 1.54 8.07 -11.49
C THR A 39 1.95 6.79 -10.79
N TRP A 40 3.26 6.63 -10.64
CA TRP A 40 3.87 5.50 -9.96
C TRP A 40 4.11 5.82 -8.48
N VAL A 41 4.09 4.77 -7.67
CA VAL A 41 4.32 4.87 -6.23
C VAL A 41 5.19 3.68 -5.78
N ILE A 42 6.07 3.90 -4.80
CA ILE A 42 7.01 2.90 -4.31
C ILE A 42 6.81 2.69 -2.81
N ASP A 43 6.39 1.47 -2.44
CA ASP A 43 6.23 1.10 -1.04
C ASP A 43 7.58 1.07 -0.30
N LYS A 44 7.55 1.40 0.99
CA LYS A 44 8.67 1.08 1.87
C LYS A 44 8.74 -0.45 2.05
N PRO A 45 9.94 -1.02 2.25
CA PRO A 45 10.04 -2.45 2.53
C PRO A 45 9.39 -2.81 3.87
N ASN A 46 9.06 -4.09 4.04
CA ASN A 46 8.60 -4.72 5.28
C ASN A 46 7.31 -4.10 5.84
N ILE A 47 6.39 -3.69 4.96
CA ILE A 47 5.04 -3.33 5.39
C ILE A 47 4.27 -4.64 5.67
N PRO A 48 3.70 -4.81 6.88
CA PRO A 48 2.99 -6.04 7.24
C PRO A 48 1.81 -6.33 6.31
N LYS A 49 1.46 -7.61 6.21
CA LYS A 49 0.23 -8.03 5.54
C LYS A 49 -0.98 -7.43 6.23
N THR A 50 -2.05 -7.22 5.47
CA THR A 50 -3.30 -6.74 6.04
C THR A 50 -3.88 -7.81 6.97
N PRO A 51 -4.31 -7.46 8.19
CA PRO A 51 -4.92 -8.43 9.10
C PRO A 51 -6.19 -9.06 8.50
N PRO A 52 -6.46 -10.36 8.73
CA PRO A 52 -7.64 -11.04 8.21
C PRO A 52 -8.95 -10.31 8.53
N GLY A 53 -9.84 -10.20 7.56
CA GLY A 53 -11.12 -9.49 7.69
C GLY A 53 -11.04 -7.97 7.54
N PHE A 54 -9.83 -7.39 7.50
CA PHE A 54 -9.61 -5.99 7.18
C PHE A 54 -9.20 -5.84 5.71
N LYS A 55 -9.37 -4.63 5.17
CA LYS A 55 -8.87 -4.26 3.83
C LYS A 55 -8.09 -2.96 3.89
N ARG A 56 -6.78 -3.01 3.66
CA ARG A 56 -5.96 -1.80 3.48
C ARG A 56 -6.33 -1.16 2.14
N LYS A 57 -6.41 0.16 2.13
CA LYS A 57 -6.70 0.96 0.93
C LYS A 57 -5.83 2.21 0.96
N LEU A 58 -5.29 2.53 -0.20
CA LEU A 58 -4.46 3.70 -0.43
C LEU A 58 -5.21 4.66 -1.34
N VAL A 59 -5.24 5.93 -0.96
CA VAL A 59 -5.88 7.00 -1.74
C VAL A 59 -4.84 8.05 -2.04
N LEU A 60 -4.52 8.24 -3.33
CA LEU A 60 -3.69 9.36 -3.76
C LEU A 60 -4.46 10.67 -3.59
N ARG A 61 -3.82 11.67 -3.00
CA ARG A 61 -4.40 13.01 -2.88
C ARG A 61 -4.54 13.66 -4.25
N ARG A 62 -5.50 14.58 -4.37
CA ARG A 62 -5.77 15.29 -5.64
C ARG A 62 -4.59 16.13 -6.13
N ASP A 63 -3.74 16.56 -5.21
CA ASP A 63 -2.52 17.32 -5.47
C ASP A 63 -1.30 16.43 -5.73
N PHE A 64 -1.46 15.11 -5.75
CA PHE A 64 -0.39 14.12 -5.97
C PHE A 64 0.76 14.19 -4.94
N SER A 65 0.60 14.94 -3.84
CA SER A 65 1.65 15.17 -2.84
C SER A 65 2.02 13.90 -2.06
N LYS A 66 1.02 13.09 -1.71
CA LYS A 66 1.17 11.81 -1.03
C LYS A 66 -0.11 10.98 -1.11
N LEU A 67 -0.02 9.75 -0.63
CA LEU A 67 -1.18 8.91 -0.40
C LEU A 67 -1.60 8.99 1.06
N ASP A 68 -2.87 8.68 1.31
CA ASP A 68 -3.41 8.41 2.63
C ASP A 68 -3.77 6.91 2.73
N ALA A 69 -3.32 6.27 3.80
CA ALA A 69 -3.66 4.87 4.11
C ALA A 69 -4.89 4.81 5.02
N HIS A 70 -5.84 3.93 4.69
CA HIS A 70 -6.97 3.63 5.56
C HIS A 70 -7.32 2.15 5.50
N TYR A 71 -7.88 1.63 6.58
CA TYR A 71 -8.40 0.27 6.63
C TYR A 71 -9.91 0.29 6.65
N VAL A 72 -10.52 -0.63 5.90
CA VAL A 72 -11.93 -0.97 6.03
C VAL A 72 -12.02 -2.14 6.99
N THR A 73 -12.78 -1.98 8.06
CA THR A 73 -12.98 -3.00 9.09
C THR A 73 -13.96 -4.09 8.61
N PRO A 74 -14.06 -5.24 9.31
CA PRO A 74 -15.07 -6.25 9.03
C PRO A 74 -16.51 -5.73 9.02
N THR A 75 -16.80 -4.69 9.81
CA THR A 75 -18.10 -4.01 9.88
C THR A 75 -18.30 -2.93 8.81
N GLY A 76 -17.30 -2.71 7.94
CA GLY A 76 -17.34 -1.70 6.87
C GLY A 76 -16.93 -0.29 7.29
N LYS A 77 -16.64 -0.06 8.58
CA LYS A 77 -16.13 1.23 9.08
C LYS A 77 -14.75 1.52 8.48
N LYS A 78 -14.48 2.77 8.15
CA LYS A 78 -13.14 3.21 7.73
C LYS A 78 -12.38 3.72 8.95
N VAL A 79 -11.17 3.23 9.15
CA VAL A 79 -10.23 3.70 10.17
C VAL A 79 -8.94 4.22 9.52
N ARG A 80 -8.43 5.35 10.01
CA ARG A 80 -7.34 6.11 9.38
C ARG A 80 -6.11 6.28 10.26
N SER A 81 -6.12 5.73 11.47
CA SER A 81 -5.01 5.81 12.40
C SER A 81 -4.99 4.62 13.37
N SER A 82 -3.84 4.39 14.00
CA SER A 82 -3.71 3.36 15.05
C SER A 82 -4.63 3.63 16.24
N THR A 83 -4.89 4.90 16.57
CA THR A 83 -5.85 5.27 17.62
C THR A 83 -7.28 4.86 17.26
N GLU A 84 -7.69 5.07 16.01
CA GLU A 84 -9.01 4.62 15.53
C GLU A 84 -9.11 3.09 15.48
N VAL A 85 -8.02 2.39 15.15
CA VAL A 85 -7.94 0.93 15.22
C VAL A 85 -8.10 0.44 16.67
N SER A 86 -7.37 1.03 17.63
CA SER A 86 -7.47 0.66 19.05
C SER A 86 -8.92 0.77 19.52
N LYS A 87 -9.53 1.94 19.28
CA LYS A 87 -10.93 2.18 19.64
C LYS A 87 -11.87 1.17 18.97
N TYR A 88 -11.63 0.84 17.71
CA TYR A 88 -12.44 -0.16 17.00
C TYR A 88 -12.32 -1.56 17.63
N LEU A 89 -11.11 -2.00 17.99
CA LEU A 89 -10.90 -3.31 18.61
C LEU A 89 -11.51 -3.37 20.01
N GLU A 90 -11.44 -2.28 20.80
CA GLU A 90 -12.11 -2.16 22.09
C GLU A 90 -13.65 -2.25 21.97
N GLU A 91 -14.22 -1.65 20.92
CA GLU A 91 -15.66 -1.70 20.60
C GLU A 91 -16.11 -3.08 20.06
N ASN A 92 -15.19 -3.94 19.62
CA ASN A 92 -15.48 -5.20 18.94
C ASN A 92 -14.63 -6.37 19.52
N PRO A 93 -14.89 -6.79 20.78
CA PRO A 93 -14.07 -7.78 21.48
C PRO A 93 -14.10 -9.19 20.86
N ASP A 94 -15.04 -9.47 19.96
CA ASP A 94 -15.12 -10.75 19.24
C ASP A 94 -14.00 -10.93 18.20
N ILE A 95 -13.35 -9.83 17.79
CA ILE A 95 -12.21 -9.86 16.87
C ILE A 95 -10.97 -10.34 17.65
N LYS A 96 -10.63 -11.62 17.48
CA LYS A 96 -9.47 -12.25 18.11
C LYS A 96 -8.29 -12.33 17.16
N GLY A 97 -7.08 -12.31 17.71
CA GLY A 97 -5.84 -12.54 16.96
C GLY A 97 -5.41 -11.37 16.07
N VAL A 98 -5.92 -10.18 16.32
CA VAL A 98 -5.54 -8.94 15.63
C VAL A 98 -5.14 -7.90 16.68
N ALA A 99 -3.94 -7.35 16.54
CA ALA A 99 -3.39 -6.31 17.39
C ALA A 99 -3.22 -4.99 16.63
N VAL A 100 -3.14 -3.87 17.34
CA VAL A 100 -2.90 -2.55 16.73
C VAL A 100 -1.57 -2.52 15.96
N SER A 101 -0.56 -3.28 16.41
CA SER A 101 0.75 -3.42 15.76
C SER A 101 0.70 -4.09 14.39
N ASP A 102 -0.37 -4.82 14.08
CA ASP A 102 -0.52 -5.51 12.79
C ASP A 102 -0.93 -4.54 11.67
N PHE A 103 -1.29 -3.30 12.03
CA PHE A 103 -1.69 -2.27 11.08
C PHE A 103 -0.53 -1.32 10.79
N SER A 104 -0.28 -1.09 9.50
CA SER A 104 0.66 -0.07 9.04
C SER A 104 -0.02 1.02 8.23
N PHE A 105 0.14 2.25 8.68
CA PHE A 105 -0.28 3.47 7.98
C PHE A 105 0.85 4.10 7.16
N THR A 106 1.98 3.41 7.05
CA THR A 106 3.04 3.76 6.10
C THR A 106 2.45 3.74 4.70
N VAL A 107 2.77 4.77 3.91
CA VAL A 107 2.32 4.94 2.53
C VAL A 107 3.51 4.87 1.57
N PRO A 108 3.28 4.42 0.32
CA PRO A 108 4.31 4.47 -0.69
C PRO A 108 4.67 5.93 -1.02
N LYS A 109 5.90 6.15 -1.46
CA LYS A 109 6.35 7.45 -1.96
C LYS A 109 5.85 7.63 -3.39
N VAL A 110 5.32 8.80 -3.70
CA VAL A 110 4.98 9.17 -5.07
C VAL A 110 6.27 9.38 -5.85
N VAL A 111 6.28 8.89 -7.08
CA VAL A 111 7.40 9.03 -8.02
C VAL A 111 7.16 10.31 -8.81
N GLU A 112 7.83 11.40 -8.42
CA GLU A 112 7.55 12.77 -8.90
C GLU A 112 7.63 12.90 -10.42
N GLU A 113 8.56 12.20 -11.08
CA GLU A 113 8.73 12.25 -12.54
C GLU A 113 7.55 11.63 -13.32
N THR A 114 6.60 11.00 -12.62
CA THR A 114 5.41 10.37 -13.20
C THR A 114 4.12 11.12 -12.84
N ILE A 115 4.22 12.29 -12.21
CA ILE A 115 3.09 13.18 -11.95
C ILE A 115 2.76 13.95 -13.25
N PRO A 116 1.47 14.07 -13.63
CA PRO A 116 1.07 14.90 -14.76
C PRO A 116 1.55 16.35 -14.63
N LYS A 117 2.10 16.91 -15.71
CA LYS A 117 2.71 18.27 -15.69
C LYS A 117 1.74 19.37 -15.26
N ASP A 118 0.47 19.26 -15.65
CA ASP A 118 -0.58 20.23 -15.29
C ASP A 118 -0.85 20.28 -13.78
N VAL A 119 -0.52 19.22 -13.04
CA VAL A 119 -0.63 19.19 -11.58
C VAL A 119 0.54 19.92 -10.94
N ILE A 120 1.75 19.72 -11.47
CA ILE A 120 2.99 20.34 -10.96
C ILE A 120 2.89 21.86 -11.09
N GLU A 121 2.50 22.36 -12.26
CA GLU A 121 2.37 23.80 -12.52
C GLU A 121 1.38 24.48 -11.55
N ARG A 122 0.28 23.81 -11.19
CA ARG A 122 -0.71 24.31 -10.22
C ARG A 122 -0.24 24.30 -8.76
N SER A 123 0.86 23.61 -8.46
CA SER A 123 1.41 23.54 -7.10
C SER A 123 2.47 24.61 -6.83
N GLU A 124 2.97 25.27 -7.88
CA GLU A 124 3.97 26.33 -7.83
C GLU A 124 3.36 27.75 -7.85
N GLU A 125 2.06 27.88 -8.11
CA GLU A 125 1.24 29.11 -7.96
C GLU A 125 0.67 29.26 -6.54
#